data_AF-A0A5E4B044-F1
#
_entry.id   AF-A0A5E4B044-F1
#
_cell.length_a   1.000
_cell.length_b   1.000
_cell.length_c   1.000
_cell.angle_alpha   90.00
_cell.angle_beta   90.00
_cell.angle_gamma   90.00
#
_symmetry.space_group_name_H-M   'P 1'
#
loop_
_entity.id
_entity.type
_entity.pdbx_description
1 polymer ?
#
loop_
_entity_poly.entity_id
_entity_poly.type
_entity_poly.pdbx_seq_one_letter_code
_entity_poly.pdbx_strand_id
1 'polypeptide(L)'
;MELKNQSSSTSGFILLGLSSNPHLQKPLFAIFLSMYLVTLVGNMLIILAIRSDSRLHTPMYFFLSNLSFMDICFTTVVVPKMLANLLSETKGISYVGCLVQMYFFMALANTDSYLLASMAIDRLVAICNPLHYDVAMRPRHCLLMLLGSCTISHLHALFRVLLMSRLSFCASHVIKHFFCDTQPVLKLSCSDTSSSQIVVMTETLAVIVTPFLCILFSYLRIIVTVFRIPSAAGKWKAFSTCGSHLTIVALFYGSVIYVYFRPLSMYSVVKDRVATVMYTVVTPMLNPFIYSLRNKDMKRGLRKLRDRIHS
;
A
#
# COMPACT_ATOMS: atom_id res chain seq x y z
N MET A 1 49.56 -3.91 -12.97
CA MET A 1 49.09 -2.65 -13.57
C MET A 1 48.00 -3.02 -14.56
N GLU A 2 46.78 -3.13 -14.08
CA GLU A 2 45.77 -2.05 -14.05
C GLU A 2 45.07 -1.87 -15.39
N LEU A 3 43.85 -2.41 -15.46
CA LEU A 3 42.68 -1.72 -15.99
C LEU A 3 41.46 -2.33 -15.30
N LYS A 4 41.35 -2.03 -13.99
CA LYS A 4 40.10 -2.17 -13.25
C LYS A 4 39.20 -1.06 -13.80
N ASN A 5 38.39 -1.38 -14.82
CA ASN A 5 37.38 -0.46 -15.34
C ASN A 5 36.42 -0.11 -14.19
N GLN A 6 36.72 1.02 -13.55
CA GLN A 6 35.98 1.65 -12.46
C GLN A 6 34.74 2.37 -13.01
N SER A 7 34.03 1.75 -13.95
CA SER A 7 32.88 2.31 -14.63
C SER A 7 31.64 1.49 -14.27
N SER A 8 30.79 2.01 -13.37
CA SER A 8 29.32 1.86 -13.35
C SER A 8 28.65 1.89 -11.96
N SER A 9 29.29 2.40 -10.90
CA SER A 9 28.56 2.67 -9.64
C SER A 9 27.47 3.75 -9.79
N THR A 10 27.47 4.49 -10.90
CA THR A 10 26.60 5.66 -11.16
C THR A 10 25.76 5.52 -12.43
N SER A 11 25.86 4.42 -13.20
CA SER A 11 24.97 4.24 -14.35
C SER A 11 23.55 3.94 -13.89
N GLY A 12 22.56 4.59 -14.49
CA GLY A 12 21.15 4.33 -14.19
C GLY A 12 20.72 2.91 -14.56
N PHE A 13 19.52 2.55 -14.11
CA PHE A 13 18.88 1.27 -14.42
C PHE A 13 17.88 1.39 -15.57
N ILE A 14 17.61 0.29 -16.25
CA ILE A 14 16.55 0.15 -17.25
C ILE A 14 15.43 -0.68 -16.64
N LEU A 15 14.22 -0.12 -16.57
CA LEU A 15 13.02 -0.82 -16.09
C LEU A 15 12.34 -1.52 -17.27
N LEU A 16 12.27 -2.86 -17.25
CA LEU A 16 11.69 -3.62 -18.38
C LEU A 16 10.19 -3.30 -18.59
N GLY A 17 9.49 -2.95 -17.51
CA GLY A 17 8.06 -2.66 -17.53
C GLY A 17 7.18 -3.92 -17.54
N LEU A 18 5.90 -3.74 -17.87
CA LEU A 18 4.89 -4.81 -17.81
C LEU A 18 4.87 -5.71 -19.06
N SER A 19 5.07 -5.15 -20.24
CA SER A 19 5.06 -5.87 -21.52
C SER A 19 6.10 -5.32 -22.50
N SER A 20 6.73 -6.23 -23.25
CA SER A 20 7.63 -5.91 -24.35
C SER A 20 6.91 -5.81 -25.70
N ASN A 21 5.62 -6.18 -25.76
CA ASN A 21 4.84 -6.15 -26.99
C ASN A 21 4.43 -4.69 -27.31
N PRO A 22 4.89 -4.10 -28.44
CA PRO A 22 4.56 -2.72 -28.81
C PRO A 22 3.06 -2.46 -28.94
N HIS A 23 2.29 -3.45 -29.41
CA HIS A 23 0.84 -3.33 -29.59
C HIS A 23 0.08 -3.22 -28.25
N LEU A 24 0.65 -3.73 -27.16
CA LEU A 24 0.03 -3.68 -25.84
C LEU A 24 0.42 -2.42 -25.04
N GLN A 25 1.45 -1.67 -25.45
CA GLN A 25 1.91 -0.52 -24.66
C GLN A 25 0.88 0.61 -24.59
N LYS A 26 0.26 1.00 -25.72
CA LYS A 26 -0.78 2.04 -25.74
C LYS A 26 -2.05 1.64 -24.97
N PRO A 27 -2.60 0.42 -25.13
CA PRO A 27 -3.72 -0.05 -24.30
C PRO A 27 -3.38 -0.06 -22.81
N LEU A 28 -2.22 -0.59 -22.42
CA LEU A 28 -1.80 -0.61 -21.02
C LEU A 28 -1.65 0.81 -20.46
N PHE A 29 -1.08 1.74 -21.23
CA PHE A 29 -0.98 3.14 -20.84
C PHE A 29 -2.36 3.73 -20.53
N ALA A 30 -3.33 3.56 -21.44
CA ALA A 30 -4.69 4.07 -21.24
C ALA A 30 -5.37 3.47 -19.99
N ILE A 31 -5.21 2.15 -19.77
CA ILE A 31 -5.75 1.46 -18.60
C ILE A 31 -5.14 2.01 -17.31
N PHE A 32 -3.81 2.02 -17.20
CA PHE A 32 -3.13 2.47 -15.98
C PHE A 32 -3.30 3.97 -15.71
N LEU A 33 -3.37 4.79 -16.76
CA LEU A 33 -3.70 6.21 -16.62
C LEU A 33 -5.11 6.38 -16.06
N SER A 34 -6.08 5.62 -16.57
CA SER A 34 -7.46 5.65 -16.06
C SER A 34 -7.52 5.23 -14.59
N MET A 35 -6.84 4.13 -14.22
CA MET A 35 -6.75 3.68 -12.83
C MET A 35 -6.10 4.73 -11.92
N TYR A 36 -5.05 5.39 -12.40
CA TYR A 36 -4.37 6.47 -11.67
C TYR A 36 -5.30 7.65 -11.40
N LEU A 37 -5.98 8.15 -12.44
CA LEU A 37 -6.91 9.26 -12.31
C LEU A 37 -8.09 8.93 -11.38
N VAL A 38 -8.63 7.72 -11.49
CA VAL A 38 -9.68 7.24 -10.58
C VAL A 38 -9.18 7.19 -9.13
N THR A 39 -7.95 6.74 -8.91
CA THR A 39 -7.34 6.71 -7.56
C THR A 39 -7.17 8.11 -7.00
N LEU A 40 -6.64 9.05 -7.79
CA LEU A 40 -6.46 10.44 -7.39
C LEU A 40 -7.81 11.09 -7.04
N VAL A 41 -8.76 11.06 -7.97
CA VAL A 41 -10.06 11.72 -7.79
C VAL A 41 -10.84 11.07 -6.65
N GLY A 42 -10.91 9.73 -6.62
CA GLY A 42 -11.67 9.01 -5.61
C GLY A 42 -11.15 9.25 -4.20
N ASN A 43 -9.84 9.21 -3.98
CA ASN A 43 -9.25 9.44 -2.66
C ASN A 43 -9.27 10.93 -2.26
N MET A 44 -9.12 11.85 -3.21
CA MET A 44 -9.33 13.28 -2.95
C MET A 44 -10.78 13.55 -2.51
N LEU A 45 -11.77 12.93 -3.16
CA LEU A 45 -13.17 13.06 -2.77
C LEU A 45 -13.44 12.53 -1.36
N ILE A 46 -12.80 11.43 -0.95
CA ILE A 46 -12.87 10.95 0.45
C ILE A 46 -12.36 12.02 1.40
N ILE A 47 -11.15 12.54 1.16
CA ILE A 47 -10.52 13.54 2.04
C ILE A 47 -11.40 14.79 2.14
N LEU A 48 -11.88 15.29 1.00
CA LEU A 48 -12.75 16.47 0.93
C LEU A 48 -14.09 16.23 1.64
N ALA A 49 -14.70 15.05 1.47
CA ALA A 49 -15.96 14.72 2.14
C ALA A 49 -15.79 14.69 3.66
N ILE A 50 -14.71 14.06 4.15
CA ILE A 50 -14.41 13.98 5.58
C ILE A 50 -14.17 15.37 6.16
N ARG A 51 -13.37 16.22 5.49
CA ARG A 51 -13.10 17.59 5.95
C ARG A 51 -14.32 18.51 5.90
N SER A 52 -15.29 18.22 5.04
CA SER A 52 -16.45 19.09 4.82
C SER A 52 -17.63 18.78 5.74
N ASP A 53 -17.72 17.57 6.30
CA ASP A 53 -18.84 17.11 7.13
C ASP A 53 -18.33 16.67 8.51
N SER A 54 -18.61 17.49 9.54
CA SER A 54 -18.18 17.23 10.92
C SER A 54 -18.68 15.90 11.49
N ARG A 55 -19.74 15.32 10.93
CA ARG A 55 -20.23 13.99 11.34
C ARG A 55 -19.29 12.86 10.93
N LEU A 56 -18.41 13.11 9.96
CA LEU A 56 -17.35 12.19 9.57
C LEU A 56 -16.07 12.40 10.38
N HIS A 57 -16.03 13.30 11.37
CA HIS A 57 -14.85 13.48 12.23
C HIS A 57 -14.78 12.40 13.34
N THR A 58 -14.82 11.13 12.95
CA THR A 58 -14.61 9.98 13.85
C THR A 58 -13.22 9.37 13.67
N PRO A 59 -12.69 8.64 14.65
CA PRO A 59 -11.37 7.99 14.54
C PRO A 59 -11.19 7.14 13.28
N MET A 60 -12.20 6.37 12.89
CA MET A 60 -12.19 5.57 11.66
C MET A 60 -11.98 6.40 10.40
N TYR A 61 -12.71 7.52 10.28
CA TYR A 61 -12.58 8.40 9.13
C TYR A 61 -11.31 9.24 9.20
N PHE A 62 -10.78 9.54 10.39
CA PHE A 62 -9.44 10.11 10.53
C PHE A 62 -8.39 9.20 9.91
N PHE A 63 -8.39 7.90 10.24
CA PHE A 63 -7.47 6.94 9.63
C PHE A 63 -7.73 6.77 8.13
N LEU A 64 -9.00 6.70 7.71
CA LEU A 64 -9.35 6.61 6.29
C LEU A 64 -8.86 7.81 5.48
N SER A 65 -8.97 9.03 6.01
CA SER A 65 -8.49 10.23 5.32
C SER A 65 -6.96 10.20 5.14
N ASN A 66 -6.23 9.66 6.12
CA ASN A 66 -4.79 9.50 6.02
C ASN A 66 -4.43 8.36 5.05
N LEU A 67 -5.15 7.24 5.09
CA LEU A 67 -4.99 6.13 4.15
C LEU A 67 -5.21 6.59 2.71
N SER A 68 -6.27 7.37 2.45
CA SER A 68 -6.52 7.98 1.13
C SER A 68 -5.40 8.92 0.68
N PHE A 69 -4.77 9.66 1.59
CA PHE A 69 -3.62 10.50 1.27
C PHE A 69 -2.39 9.65 0.93
N MET A 70 -2.14 8.57 1.69
CA MET A 70 -1.06 7.63 1.42
C MET A 70 -1.26 6.91 0.07
N ASP A 71 -2.47 6.47 -0.26
CA ASP A 71 -2.82 5.87 -1.57
C ASP A 71 -2.47 6.81 -2.74
N ILE A 72 -2.78 8.11 -2.61
CA ILE A 72 -2.43 9.13 -3.61
C ILE A 72 -0.92 9.25 -3.77
N CYS A 73 -0.19 9.36 -2.66
CA CYS A 73 1.27 9.49 -2.67
C CYS A 73 1.90 8.23 -3.28
N PHE A 74 1.45 7.07 -2.84
CA PHE A 74 1.98 5.76 -3.20
C PHE A 74 1.80 5.48 -4.70
N THR A 75 0.59 5.69 -5.23
CA THR A 75 0.35 5.56 -6.66
C THR A 75 1.14 6.59 -7.47
N THR A 76 1.34 7.80 -6.95
CA THR A 76 2.14 8.85 -7.62
C THR A 76 3.64 8.54 -7.64
N VAL A 77 4.17 7.78 -6.68
CA VAL A 77 5.58 7.33 -6.68
C VAL A 77 5.85 6.28 -7.76
N VAL A 78 4.85 5.43 -8.06
CA VAL A 78 5.01 4.26 -8.94
C VAL A 78 4.49 4.51 -10.35
N VAL A 79 3.23 4.96 -10.47
CA VAL A 79 2.46 4.92 -11.72
C VAL A 79 2.96 5.93 -12.76
N PRO A 80 3.29 7.20 -12.45
CA PRO A 80 3.80 8.14 -13.45
C PRO A 80 5.06 7.65 -14.16
N LYS A 81 6.01 7.06 -13.42
CA LYS A 81 7.24 6.52 -14.02
C LYS A 81 6.94 5.29 -14.87
N MET A 82 6.04 4.42 -14.42
CA MET A 82 5.57 3.28 -15.21
C MET A 82 4.89 3.74 -16.52
N LEU A 83 4.03 4.73 -16.47
CA LEU A 83 3.34 5.30 -17.63
C LEU A 83 4.33 5.93 -18.63
N ALA A 84 5.30 6.71 -18.14
CA ALA A 84 6.36 7.25 -18.98
C ALA A 84 7.18 6.14 -19.67
N ASN A 85 7.50 5.06 -18.95
CA ASN A 85 8.22 3.91 -19.50
C ASN A 85 7.39 3.07 -20.48
N LEU A 86 6.06 3.19 -20.52
CA LEU A 86 5.22 2.56 -21.53
C LEU A 86 5.25 3.30 -22.86
N LEU A 87 5.58 4.59 -22.87
CA LEU A 87 5.65 5.41 -24.10
C LEU A 87 7.08 5.70 -24.56
N SER A 88 8.07 5.53 -23.67
CA SER A 88 9.48 5.82 -23.94
C SER A 88 10.21 4.62 -24.52
N GLU A 89 11.03 4.85 -25.54
CA GLU A 89 11.98 3.86 -26.07
C GLU A 89 13.10 3.58 -25.05
N THR A 90 13.54 4.61 -24.32
CA THR A 90 14.52 4.49 -23.24
C THR A 90 13.83 4.45 -21.88
N LYS A 91 13.76 3.26 -21.26
CA LYS A 91 13.08 3.03 -19.97
C LYS A 91 13.99 3.27 -18.75
N GLY A 92 14.85 4.29 -18.85
CA GLY A 92 15.91 4.57 -17.89
C GLY A 92 15.39 5.22 -16.58
N ILE A 93 16.00 4.88 -15.46
CA ILE A 93 15.88 5.57 -14.16
C ILE A 93 17.28 5.75 -13.58
N SER A 94 17.59 6.92 -13.02
CA SER A 94 18.88 7.11 -12.37
C SER A 94 19.00 6.23 -11.12
N TYR A 95 20.23 5.92 -10.71
CA TYR A 95 20.48 5.18 -9.48
C TYR A 95 19.82 5.83 -8.26
N VAL A 96 20.00 7.15 -8.09
CA VAL A 96 19.38 7.93 -7.02
C VAL A 96 17.86 7.92 -7.16
N GLY A 97 17.33 8.08 -8.36
CA GLY A 97 15.87 8.01 -8.61
C GLY A 97 15.27 6.66 -8.22
N CYS A 98 16.02 5.57 -8.45
CA CYS A 98 15.64 4.22 -8.06
C CYS A 98 15.58 4.07 -6.54
N LEU A 99 16.61 4.55 -5.82
CA LEU A 99 16.65 4.53 -4.35
C LEU A 99 15.53 5.39 -3.73
N VAL A 100 15.28 6.58 -4.28
CA VAL A 100 14.20 7.46 -3.84
C VAL A 100 12.83 6.81 -4.08
N GLN A 101 12.61 6.19 -5.24
CA GLN A 101 11.38 5.48 -5.53
C GLN A 101 11.17 4.31 -4.54
N MET A 102 12.22 3.53 -4.27
CA MET A 102 12.20 2.44 -3.28
C MET A 102 11.86 2.95 -1.89
N TYR A 103 12.49 4.04 -1.44
CA TYR A 103 12.25 4.64 -0.14
C TYR A 103 10.78 4.97 0.07
N PHE A 104 10.21 5.79 -0.82
CA PHE A 104 8.83 6.24 -0.68
C PHE A 104 7.83 5.09 -0.87
N PHE A 105 8.08 4.19 -1.83
CA PHE A 105 7.26 3.01 -2.03
C PHE A 105 7.14 2.17 -0.75
N MET A 106 8.27 1.85 -0.11
CA MET A 106 8.29 1.05 1.13
C MET A 106 7.65 1.81 2.30
N ALA A 107 7.99 3.09 2.47
CA ALA A 107 7.46 3.88 3.59
C ALA A 107 5.93 4.00 3.53
N LEU A 108 5.38 4.25 2.32
CA LEU A 108 3.94 4.43 2.14
C LEU A 108 3.19 3.09 2.26
N ALA A 109 3.66 2.01 1.62
CA ALA A 109 3.03 0.69 1.72
C ALA A 109 2.98 0.14 3.16
N ASN A 110 4.05 0.38 3.93
CA ASN A 110 4.10 -0.02 5.34
C ASN A 110 3.13 0.85 6.17
N THR A 111 3.09 2.16 5.91
CA THR A 111 2.16 3.07 6.59
C THR A 111 0.71 2.65 6.32
N ASP A 112 0.35 2.32 5.09
CA ASP A 112 -0.98 1.79 4.74
C ASP A 112 -1.32 0.55 5.55
N SER A 113 -0.39 -0.39 5.64
CA SER A 113 -0.57 -1.64 6.39
C SER A 113 -0.83 -1.38 7.88
N TYR A 114 -0.11 -0.44 8.49
CA TYR A 114 -0.33 -0.04 9.89
C TYR A 114 -1.59 0.80 10.09
N LEU A 115 -2.01 1.60 9.11
CA LEU A 115 -3.28 2.31 9.14
C LEU A 115 -4.46 1.34 9.08
N LEU A 116 -4.40 0.29 8.26
CA LEU A 116 -5.39 -0.78 8.27
C LEU A 116 -5.44 -1.50 9.63
N ALA A 117 -4.29 -1.74 10.27
CA ALA A 117 -4.28 -2.28 11.63
C ALA A 117 -4.91 -1.30 12.64
N SER A 118 -4.64 -0.01 12.51
CA SER A 118 -5.23 1.04 13.35
C SER A 118 -6.75 1.11 13.21
N MET A 119 -7.27 0.96 11.98
CA MET A 119 -8.69 0.86 11.69
C MET A 119 -9.31 -0.43 12.26
N ALA A 120 -8.56 -1.55 12.27
CA ALA A 120 -9.01 -2.77 12.95
C ALA A 120 -9.11 -2.58 14.47
N ILE A 121 -8.15 -1.87 15.08
CA ILE A 121 -8.17 -1.52 16.51
C ILE A 121 -9.37 -0.62 16.83
N ASP A 122 -9.65 0.38 15.99
CA ASP A 122 -10.85 1.20 16.11
C ASP A 122 -12.13 0.35 16.17
N ARG A 123 -12.31 -0.55 15.20
CA ARG A 123 -13.47 -1.46 15.15
C ARG A 123 -13.52 -2.40 16.35
N LEU A 124 -12.36 -2.91 16.79
CA LEU A 124 -12.23 -3.78 17.95
C LEU A 124 -12.72 -3.08 19.21
N VAL A 125 -12.23 -1.89 19.51
CA VAL A 125 -12.61 -1.15 20.71
C VAL A 125 -14.08 -0.74 20.64
N ALA A 126 -14.56 -0.28 19.47
CA ALA A 126 -15.95 0.13 19.29
C ALA A 126 -16.96 -1.00 19.57
N ILE A 127 -16.62 -2.25 19.20
CA ILE A 127 -17.53 -3.40 19.34
C ILE A 127 -17.32 -4.14 20.66
N CYS A 128 -16.07 -4.40 21.03
CA CYS A 128 -15.75 -5.22 22.20
C CYS A 128 -15.76 -4.44 23.51
N ASN A 129 -15.46 -3.14 23.49
CA ASN A 129 -15.35 -2.29 24.69
C ASN A 129 -16.01 -0.92 24.50
N PRO A 130 -17.32 -0.85 24.17
CA PRO A 130 -17.99 0.39 23.79
C PRO A 130 -17.92 1.49 24.88
N LEU A 131 -17.98 1.11 26.16
CA LEU A 131 -17.93 2.06 27.29
C LEU A 131 -16.58 2.78 27.44
N HIS A 132 -15.50 2.21 26.89
CA HIS A 132 -14.15 2.79 26.96
C HIS A 132 -13.70 3.38 25.63
N TYR A 133 -14.57 3.39 24.61
CA TYR A 133 -14.22 3.81 23.25
C TYR A 133 -13.68 5.23 23.20
N ASP A 134 -14.37 6.18 23.82
CA ASP A 134 -13.99 7.61 23.76
C ASP A 134 -12.65 7.90 24.45
N VAL A 135 -12.27 7.09 25.45
CA VAL A 135 -10.98 7.22 26.14
C VAL A 135 -9.86 6.57 25.32
N ALA A 136 -10.12 5.38 24.79
CA ALA A 136 -9.14 4.61 24.02
C ALA A 136 -8.86 5.25 22.65
N MET A 137 -9.89 5.68 21.93
CA MET A 137 -9.81 6.24 20.58
C MET A 137 -9.93 7.78 20.55
N ARG A 138 -9.54 8.45 21.64
CA ARG A 138 -9.47 9.92 21.66
C ARG A 138 -8.48 10.45 20.59
N PRO A 139 -8.66 11.68 20.08
CA PRO A 139 -7.86 12.22 18.97
C PRO A 139 -6.34 12.13 19.18
N ARG A 140 -5.86 12.34 20.41
CA ARG A 140 -4.43 12.23 20.74
C ARG A 140 -3.88 10.82 20.51
N HIS A 141 -4.63 9.77 20.85
CA HIS A 141 -4.19 8.40 20.60
C HIS A 141 -4.21 8.07 19.11
N CYS A 142 -5.24 8.50 18.37
CA CYS A 142 -5.28 8.32 16.92
C CYS A 142 -4.10 9.00 16.22
N LEU A 143 -3.74 10.22 16.66
CA LEU A 143 -2.57 10.93 16.16
C LEU A 143 -1.27 10.18 16.50
N LEU A 144 -1.12 9.66 17.72
CA LEU A 144 0.04 8.87 18.10
C LEU A 144 0.16 7.58 17.28
N MET A 145 -0.95 6.90 16.99
CA MET A 145 -0.97 5.71 16.12
C MET A 145 -0.55 6.05 14.69
N LEU A 146 -1.04 7.17 14.14
CA LEU A 146 -0.62 7.66 12.82
C LEU A 146 0.89 7.99 12.80
N LEU A 147 1.35 8.79 13.77
CA LEU A 147 2.76 9.19 13.85
C LEU A 147 3.67 7.98 14.04
N GLY A 148 3.30 7.03 14.89
CA GLY A 148 4.02 5.77 15.06
C GLY A 148 4.07 4.93 13.79
N SER A 149 2.94 4.83 13.08
CA SER A 149 2.87 4.14 11.79
C SER A 149 3.83 4.75 10.76
N CYS A 150 3.85 6.09 10.66
CA CYS A 150 4.76 6.79 9.76
C CYS A 150 6.22 6.64 10.21
N THR A 151 6.54 6.86 11.48
CA THR A 151 7.94 6.84 11.96
C THR A 151 8.57 5.47 11.76
N ILE A 152 7.88 4.39 12.17
CA ILE A 152 8.36 3.01 11.98
C ILE A 152 8.57 2.71 10.50
N SER A 153 7.61 3.07 9.66
CA SER A 153 7.68 2.82 8.21
C SER A 153 8.82 3.56 7.53
N HIS A 154 9.00 4.84 7.86
CA HIS A 154 10.06 5.68 7.29
C HIS A 154 11.45 5.27 7.79
N LEU A 155 11.60 4.89 9.06
CA LEU A 155 12.87 4.38 9.60
C LEU A 155 13.25 3.06 8.94
N HIS A 156 12.29 2.13 8.79
CA HIS A 156 12.52 0.87 8.08
C HIS A 156 12.90 1.13 6.61
N ALA A 157 12.17 1.99 5.90
CA ALA A 157 12.49 2.32 4.51
C ALA A 157 13.87 2.98 4.35
N LEU A 158 14.24 3.86 5.29
CA LEU A 158 15.56 4.50 5.31
C LEU A 158 16.66 3.47 5.52
N PHE A 159 16.52 2.62 6.53
CA PHE A 159 17.46 1.54 6.82
C PHE A 159 17.67 0.64 5.59
N ARG A 160 16.58 0.26 4.91
CA ARG A 160 16.62 -0.53 3.68
C ARG A 160 17.40 0.15 2.57
N VAL A 161 17.09 1.42 2.29
CA VAL A 161 17.76 2.16 1.20
C VAL A 161 19.23 2.40 1.52
N LEU A 162 19.58 2.66 2.78
CA LEU A 162 20.97 2.76 3.20
C LEU A 162 21.73 1.44 3.01
N LEU A 163 21.11 0.29 3.32
CA LEU A 163 21.70 -1.02 3.04
C LEU A 163 21.92 -1.22 1.53
N MET A 164 20.92 -0.89 0.70
CA MET A 164 21.03 -0.97 -0.76
C MET A 164 22.10 -0.03 -1.32
N SER A 165 22.28 1.15 -0.71
CA SER A 165 23.26 2.15 -1.15
C SER A 165 24.72 1.68 -1.02
N ARG A 166 24.95 0.66 -0.19
CA ARG A 166 26.28 0.08 0.06
C ARG A 166 26.63 -1.08 -0.89
N LEU A 167 25.69 -1.53 -1.71
CA LEU A 167 25.91 -2.65 -2.62
C LEU A 167 26.60 -2.21 -3.91
N SER A 168 27.50 -3.05 -4.42
CA SER A 168 28.09 -2.89 -5.74
C SER A 168 27.31 -3.70 -6.78
N PHE A 169 26.97 -3.05 -7.90
CA PHE A 169 26.21 -3.64 -9.01
C PHE A 169 27.12 -3.88 -10.21
N CYS A 170 27.10 -5.10 -10.76
CA CYS A 170 27.85 -5.42 -11.99
C CYS A 170 27.13 -6.41 -12.91
N ALA A 171 25.91 -6.85 -12.58
CA ALA A 171 25.03 -7.47 -13.56
C ALA A 171 24.52 -6.42 -14.57
N SER A 172 23.86 -6.87 -15.64
CA SER A 172 23.13 -5.96 -16.55
C SER A 172 22.26 -5.02 -15.70
N HIS A 173 22.39 -3.70 -15.86
CA HIS A 173 21.63 -2.66 -15.14
C HIS A 173 20.12 -2.68 -15.52
N VAL A 174 19.55 -3.85 -15.79
CA VAL A 174 18.19 -4.10 -16.27
C VAL A 174 17.38 -4.74 -15.16
N ILE A 175 16.41 -4.00 -14.65
CA ILE A 175 15.47 -4.45 -13.64
C ILE A 175 14.25 -5.02 -14.37
N LYS A 176 13.96 -6.32 -14.19
CA LYS A 176 12.79 -7.02 -14.80
C LYS A 176 11.46 -6.67 -14.13
N HIS A 177 11.27 -5.41 -13.77
CA HIS A 177 10.14 -4.88 -13.02
C HIS A 177 9.70 -3.52 -13.60
N PHE A 178 8.50 -3.03 -13.24
CA PHE A 178 7.97 -1.75 -13.73
C PHE A 178 8.27 -0.55 -12.82
N PHE A 179 8.81 -0.80 -11.64
CA PHE A 179 9.40 0.16 -10.71
C PHE A 179 10.58 -0.49 -9.98
N CYS A 180 11.36 0.32 -9.27
CA CYS A 180 12.46 -0.16 -8.44
C CYS A 180 11.97 -0.83 -7.16
N ASP A 181 12.07 -2.15 -7.10
CA ASP A 181 11.78 -2.96 -5.92
C ASP A 181 13.05 -3.64 -5.40
N THR A 182 13.06 -3.96 -4.11
CA THR A 182 14.21 -4.46 -3.35
C THR A 182 14.72 -5.79 -3.88
N GLN A 183 13.82 -6.75 -4.16
CA GLN A 183 14.21 -8.08 -4.62
C GLN A 183 14.81 -8.08 -6.04
N PRO A 184 14.20 -7.41 -7.04
CA PRO A 184 14.80 -7.26 -8.36
C PRO A 184 16.16 -6.54 -8.35
N VAL A 185 16.33 -5.51 -7.51
CA VAL A 185 17.60 -4.76 -7.42
C VAL A 185 18.70 -5.61 -6.77
N LEU A 186 18.39 -6.35 -5.70
CA LEU A 186 19.35 -7.23 -5.03
C LEU A 186 19.96 -8.29 -5.95
N LYS A 187 19.17 -8.82 -6.89
CA LYS A 187 19.65 -9.81 -7.88
C LYS A 187 20.70 -9.26 -8.86
N LEU A 188 20.90 -7.94 -8.91
CA LEU A 188 21.89 -7.29 -9.78
C LEU A 188 23.23 -7.01 -9.06
N SER A 189 23.29 -7.24 -7.75
CA SER A 189 24.49 -7.03 -6.93
C SER A 189 25.54 -8.10 -7.21
N CYS A 190 26.82 -7.70 -7.17
CA CYS A 190 27.96 -8.62 -7.18
C CYS A 190 28.60 -8.80 -5.81
N SER A 191 28.23 -7.96 -4.84
CA SER A 191 28.59 -8.19 -3.44
C SER A 191 27.86 -9.43 -2.93
N ASP A 192 28.48 -10.17 -2.00
CA ASP A 192 27.79 -11.28 -1.31
C ASP A 192 26.51 -10.74 -0.63
N THR A 193 25.37 -11.14 -1.18
CA THR A 193 24.06 -10.68 -0.70
C THR A 193 23.47 -11.59 0.36
N SER A 194 24.13 -12.70 0.74
CA SER A 194 23.58 -13.70 1.66
C SER A 194 23.06 -13.09 2.97
N SER A 195 23.88 -12.28 3.63
CA SER A 195 23.51 -11.56 4.87
C SER A 195 22.40 -10.54 4.64
N SER A 196 22.46 -9.79 3.54
CA SER A 196 21.44 -8.80 3.19
C SER A 196 20.10 -9.45 2.83
N GLN A 197 20.11 -10.62 2.20
CA GLN A 197 18.92 -11.38 1.82
C GLN A 197 18.23 -11.98 3.05
N ILE A 198 18.99 -12.49 4.02
CA ILE A 198 18.45 -12.98 5.30
C ILE A 198 17.80 -11.83 6.07
N VAL A 199 18.49 -10.69 6.20
CA VAL A 199 17.91 -9.48 6.81
C VAL A 199 16.70 -9.00 6.01
N VAL A 200 16.69 -9.15 4.69
CA VAL A 200 15.55 -8.80 3.84
C VAL A 200 14.34 -9.68 4.10
N MET A 201 14.50 -10.99 4.09
CA MET A 201 13.39 -11.90 4.37
C MET A 201 12.82 -11.71 5.78
N THR A 202 13.68 -11.66 6.81
CA THR A 202 13.22 -11.59 8.20
C THR A 202 12.47 -10.29 8.50
N GLU A 203 13.02 -9.15 8.10
CA GLU A 203 12.39 -7.83 8.31
C GLU A 203 11.10 -7.68 7.49
N THR A 204 11.09 -8.11 6.23
CA THR A 204 9.88 -8.02 5.38
C THR A 204 8.77 -8.89 5.95
N LEU A 205 9.11 -10.08 6.46
CA LEU A 205 8.13 -10.94 7.13
C LEU A 205 7.58 -10.26 8.38
N ALA A 206 8.43 -9.69 9.23
CA ALA A 206 7.99 -8.99 10.43
C ALA A 206 7.06 -7.82 10.10
N VAL A 207 7.44 -6.95 9.17
CA VAL A 207 6.67 -5.75 8.81
C VAL A 207 5.30 -6.07 8.20
N ILE A 208 5.17 -7.16 7.43
CA ILE A 208 3.88 -7.58 6.86
C ILE A 208 3.04 -8.38 7.88
N VAL A 209 3.68 -9.29 8.63
CA VAL A 209 2.98 -10.20 9.55
C VAL A 209 2.47 -9.47 10.79
N THR A 210 3.20 -8.50 11.34
CA THR A 210 2.77 -7.74 12.52
C THR A 210 1.40 -7.06 12.34
N PRO A 211 1.17 -6.19 11.32
CA PRO A 211 -0.14 -5.60 11.11
C PRO A 211 -1.19 -6.66 10.72
N PHE A 212 -0.82 -7.69 9.96
CA PHE A 212 -1.74 -8.79 9.64
C PHE A 212 -2.26 -9.52 10.88
N LEU A 213 -1.38 -9.89 11.81
CA LEU A 213 -1.75 -10.56 13.06
C LEU A 213 -2.59 -9.64 13.96
N CYS A 214 -2.26 -8.34 13.99
CA CYS A 214 -3.06 -7.34 14.70
C CYS A 214 -4.51 -7.30 14.16
N ILE A 215 -4.66 -7.25 12.84
CA ILE A 215 -5.98 -7.27 12.19
C ILE A 215 -6.70 -8.59 12.47
N LEU A 216 -6.03 -9.73 12.29
CA LEU A 216 -6.59 -11.05 12.52
C LEU A 216 -7.10 -11.21 13.96
N PHE A 217 -6.25 -10.90 14.96
CA PHE A 217 -6.61 -10.97 16.37
C PHE A 217 -7.80 -10.05 16.69
N SER A 218 -7.78 -8.81 16.16
CA SER A 218 -8.88 -7.85 16.33
C SER A 218 -10.19 -8.42 15.82
N TYR A 219 -10.20 -9.01 14.62
CA TYR A 219 -11.41 -9.57 14.05
C TYR A 219 -11.87 -10.87 14.70
N LEU A 220 -10.95 -11.73 15.16
CA LEU A 220 -11.32 -12.89 15.96
C LEU A 220 -12.05 -12.49 17.24
N ARG A 221 -11.55 -11.48 17.95
CA ARG A 221 -12.19 -10.93 19.15
C ARG A 221 -13.56 -10.30 18.83
N ILE A 222 -13.66 -9.53 17.75
CA ILE A 222 -14.94 -8.97 17.27
C ILE A 222 -15.94 -10.09 17.01
N ILE A 223 -15.55 -11.13 16.27
CA ILE A 223 -16.41 -12.27 15.94
C ILE A 223 -16.91 -12.96 17.22
N VAL A 224 -16.02 -13.23 18.18
CA VAL A 224 -16.39 -13.81 19.47
C VAL A 224 -17.40 -12.94 20.22
N THR A 225 -17.20 -11.62 20.27
CA THR A 225 -18.15 -10.69 20.90
C THR A 225 -19.49 -10.66 20.16
N VAL A 226 -19.48 -10.65 18.82
CA VAL A 226 -20.70 -10.61 18.00
C VAL A 226 -21.53 -11.88 18.16
N PHE A 227 -20.90 -13.05 18.29
CA PHE A 227 -21.63 -14.29 18.54
C PHE A 227 -22.38 -14.30 19.88
N ARG A 228 -21.91 -13.55 20.87
CA ARG A 228 -22.58 -13.38 22.17
C ARG A 228 -23.79 -12.45 22.12
N ILE A 229 -23.98 -11.69 21.04
CA ILE A 229 -25.17 -10.83 20.87
C ILE A 229 -26.39 -11.73 20.63
N PRO A 230 -27.46 -11.64 21.43
CA PRO A 230 -28.62 -12.53 21.27
C PRO A 230 -29.46 -12.21 20.02
N SER A 231 -29.48 -10.96 19.57
CA SER A 231 -30.30 -10.50 18.43
C SER A 231 -29.61 -10.66 17.08
N ALA A 232 -30.29 -11.30 16.12
CA ALA A 232 -29.85 -11.39 14.72
C ALA A 232 -29.65 -10.00 14.06
N ALA A 233 -30.51 -9.03 14.39
CA ALA A 233 -30.37 -7.64 13.91
C ALA A 233 -29.10 -6.97 14.47
N GLY A 234 -28.78 -7.23 15.74
CA GLY A 234 -27.54 -6.77 16.36
C GLY A 234 -26.28 -7.36 15.70
N LYS A 235 -26.30 -8.67 15.41
CA LYS A 235 -25.21 -9.34 14.66
C LYS A 235 -25.03 -8.73 13.27
N TRP A 236 -26.12 -8.58 12.52
CA TRP A 236 -26.08 -8.01 11.16
C TRP A 236 -25.52 -6.58 11.16
N LYS A 237 -25.92 -5.76 12.13
CA LYS A 237 -25.39 -4.39 12.28
C LYS A 237 -23.87 -4.39 12.50
N ALA A 238 -23.36 -5.27 13.34
CA ALA A 238 -21.92 -5.37 13.61
C ALA A 238 -21.14 -5.81 12.35
N PHE A 239 -21.59 -6.86 11.66
CA PHE A 239 -20.95 -7.32 10.41
C PHE A 239 -20.99 -6.27 9.30
N SER A 240 -22.13 -5.59 9.14
CA SER A 240 -22.27 -4.52 8.14
C SER A 240 -21.32 -3.36 8.38
N THR A 241 -20.99 -3.07 9.64
CA THR A 241 -20.08 -1.99 10.03
C THR A 241 -18.62 -2.33 9.70
N CYS A 242 -18.24 -3.60 9.75
CA CYS A 242 -16.89 -4.08 9.49
C CYS A 242 -16.63 -4.48 8.03
N GLY A 243 -17.69 -4.68 7.24
CA GLY A 243 -17.60 -5.30 5.93
C GLY A 243 -16.70 -4.58 4.93
N SER A 244 -16.71 -3.24 4.89
CA SER A 244 -15.85 -2.45 3.99
C SER A 244 -14.37 -2.64 4.33
N HIS A 245 -14.02 -2.55 5.61
CA HIS A 245 -12.64 -2.74 6.07
C HIS A 245 -12.15 -4.17 5.81
N LEU A 246 -12.95 -5.19 6.13
CA LEU A 246 -12.61 -6.59 5.82
C LEU A 246 -12.45 -6.85 4.32
N THR A 247 -13.24 -6.19 3.47
CA THR A 247 -13.09 -6.31 2.01
C THR A 247 -11.73 -5.80 1.55
N ILE A 248 -11.28 -4.65 2.07
CA ILE A 248 -9.96 -4.08 1.73
C ILE A 248 -8.83 -4.90 2.30
N VAL A 249 -8.93 -5.35 3.55
CA VAL A 249 -7.95 -6.26 4.16
C VAL A 249 -7.81 -7.54 3.32
N ALA A 250 -8.92 -8.13 2.88
CA ALA A 250 -8.91 -9.33 2.05
C ALA A 250 -8.28 -9.07 0.67
N LEU A 251 -8.56 -7.94 0.03
CA LEU A 251 -7.95 -7.58 -1.24
C LEU A 251 -6.45 -7.30 -1.09
N PHE A 252 -6.05 -6.57 -0.05
CA PHE A 252 -4.67 -6.20 0.20
C PHE A 252 -3.84 -7.42 0.61
N TYR A 253 -4.16 -8.05 1.75
CA TYR A 253 -3.38 -9.18 2.26
C TYR A 253 -3.64 -10.48 1.50
N GLY A 254 -4.84 -10.70 0.94
CA GLY A 254 -5.10 -11.89 0.13
C GLY A 254 -4.23 -11.93 -1.13
N SER A 255 -4.00 -10.77 -1.77
CA SER A 255 -3.09 -10.64 -2.90
C SER A 255 -1.64 -10.90 -2.49
N VAL A 256 -1.20 -10.33 -1.36
CA VAL A 256 0.16 -10.50 -0.82
C VAL A 256 0.41 -11.96 -0.43
N ILE A 257 -0.49 -12.58 0.34
CA ILE A 257 -0.36 -13.97 0.81
C ILE A 257 -0.34 -14.94 -0.37
N TYR A 258 -1.19 -14.73 -1.38
CA TYR A 258 -1.20 -15.57 -2.60
C TYR A 258 0.15 -15.60 -3.33
N VAL A 259 0.92 -14.51 -3.24
CA VAL A 259 2.22 -14.38 -3.93
C VAL A 259 3.34 -14.94 -3.10
N TYR A 260 3.41 -14.57 -1.82
CA TYR A 260 4.55 -14.89 -0.98
C TYR A 260 4.51 -16.31 -0.41
N PHE A 261 3.33 -16.94 -0.29
CA PHE A 261 3.19 -18.30 0.25
C PHE A 261 2.93 -19.39 -0.80
N ARG A 262 3.10 -19.07 -2.10
CA ARG A 262 2.96 -20.07 -3.17
C ARG A 262 4.22 -20.93 -3.26
N PRO A 263 4.11 -22.26 -3.43
CA PRO A 263 5.28 -23.13 -3.58
C PRO A 263 6.16 -22.69 -4.76
N LEU A 264 7.49 -22.78 -4.58
CA LEU A 264 8.51 -22.39 -5.57
C LEU A 264 8.33 -23.07 -6.93
N SER A 265 7.78 -24.29 -6.95
CA SER A 265 7.42 -25.05 -8.17
C SER A 265 6.42 -24.35 -9.08
N MET A 266 5.72 -23.35 -8.55
CA MET A 266 4.68 -22.61 -9.22
C MET A 266 5.11 -21.19 -9.63
N TYR A 267 6.35 -20.79 -9.36
CA TYR A 267 6.88 -19.45 -9.62
C TYR A 267 6.76 -19.04 -11.10
N SER A 268 6.22 -17.84 -11.35
CA SER A 268 6.16 -17.24 -12.69
C SER A 268 6.28 -15.72 -12.58
N VAL A 269 7.24 -15.15 -13.32
CA VAL A 269 7.50 -13.70 -13.40
C VAL A 269 6.23 -12.91 -13.80
N VAL A 270 5.34 -13.51 -14.58
CA VAL A 270 4.07 -12.89 -14.99
C VAL A 270 3.09 -12.80 -13.81
N LYS A 271 3.00 -13.84 -12.97
CA LYS A 271 2.09 -13.87 -11.82
C LYS A 271 2.53 -12.92 -10.70
N ASP A 272 3.84 -12.78 -10.51
CA ASP A 272 4.44 -11.82 -9.58
C ASP A 272 4.08 -10.38 -9.98
N ARG A 273 4.23 -10.03 -11.26
CA ARG A 273 3.81 -8.73 -11.80
C ARG A 273 2.32 -8.45 -11.66
N VAL A 274 1.47 -9.45 -11.92
CA VAL A 274 0.00 -9.31 -11.77
C VAL A 274 -0.35 -8.98 -10.32
N ALA A 275 0.24 -9.66 -9.37
CA ALA A 275 -0.07 -9.40 -7.98
C ALA A 275 0.54 -8.08 -7.48
N THR A 276 1.72 -7.70 -7.97
CA THR A 276 2.24 -6.35 -7.76
C THR A 276 1.27 -5.31 -8.28
N VAL A 277 0.70 -5.46 -9.48
CA VAL A 277 -0.37 -4.57 -9.97
C VAL A 277 -1.59 -4.58 -9.04
N MET A 278 -1.98 -5.72 -8.49
CA MET A 278 -3.12 -5.81 -7.58
C MET A 278 -2.93 -4.96 -6.32
N TYR A 279 -1.83 -5.12 -5.59
CA TYR A 279 -1.63 -4.35 -4.36
C TYR A 279 -1.11 -2.93 -4.60
N THR A 280 -0.41 -2.66 -5.71
CA THR A 280 0.16 -1.32 -5.99
C THR A 280 -0.79 -0.37 -6.71
N VAL A 281 -1.75 -0.89 -7.48
CA VAL A 281 -2.64 -0.06 -8.33
C VAL A 281 -4.10 -0.37 -8.07
N VAL A 282 -4.50 -1.65 -8.10
CA VAL A 282 -5.92 -2.02 -8.06
C VAL A 282 -6.52 -1.77 -6.67
N THR A 283 -5.84 -2.16 -5.59
CA THR A 283 -6.35 -1.95 -4.23
C THR A 283 -6.55 -0.46 -3.91
N PRO A 284 -5.54 0.43 -4.11
CA PRO A 284 -5.74 1.88 -3.92
C PRO A 284 -6.87 2.46 -4.77
N MET A 285 -7.05 1.99 -6.01
CA MET A 285 -8.15 2.41 -6.89
C MET A 285 -9.52 1.97 -6.36
N LEU A 286 -9.61 0.78 -5.74
CA LEU A 286 -10.86 0.25 -5.20
C LEU A 286 -11.24 0.86 -3.83
N ASN A 287 -10.27 1.37 -3.07
CA ASN A 287 -10.49 1.96 -1.73
C ASN A 287 -11.64 2.99 -1.72
N PRO A 288 -11.67 3.99 -2.63
CA PRO A 288 -12.78 4.93 -2.75
C PRO A 288 -14.15 4.27 -2.88
N PHE A 289 -14.29 3.27 -3.72
CA PHE A 289 -15.56 2.60 -3.97
C PHE A 289 -16.00 1.77 -2.77
N ILE A 290 -15.07 1.05 -2.14
CA ILE A 290 -15.37 0.18 -1.01
C ILE A 290 -15.79 1.01 0.21
N TYR A 291 -15.09 2.10 0.51
CA TYR A 291 -15.44 2.97 1.64
C TYR A 291 -16.60 3.93 1.36
N SER A 292 -16.85 4.34 0.11
CA SER A 292 -17.96 5.23 -0.23
C SER A 292 -19.26 4.51 -0.58
N LEU A 293 -19.23 3.51 -1.46
CA LEU A 293 -20.46 2.90 -1.99
C LEU A 293 -21.15 1.97 -1.00
N ARG A 294 -20.44 1.47 0.02
CA ARG A 294 -21.04 0.62 1.06
C ARG A 294 -21.39 1.38 2.34
N ASN A 295 -20.86 2.60 2.52
CA ASN A 295 -21.04 3.36 3.74
C ASN A 295 -22.07 4.49 3.58
N LYS A 296 -23.16 4.42 4.35
CA LYS A 296 -24.26 5.40 4.28
C LYS A 296 -23.82 6.81 4.67
N ASP A 297 -22.92 6.93 5.64
CA ASP A 297 -22.43 8.24 6.13
C ASP A 297 -21.53 8.88 5.07
N MET A 298 -20.62 8.11 4.48
CA MET A 298 -19.77 8.59 3.38
C MET A 298 -20.59 9.03 2.16
N LYS A 299 -21.60 8.26 1.75
CA LYS A 299 -22.54 8.68 0.69
C LYS A 299 -23.21 10.01 0.99
N ARG A 300 -23.59 10.24 2.26
CA ARG A 300 -24.22 11.49 2.67
C ARG A 300 -23.23 12.64 2.67
N GLY A 301 -21.99 12.42 3.13
CA GLY A 301 -20.92 13.41 3.05
C GLY A 301 -20.62 13.83 1.60
N LEU A 302 -20.52 12.86 0.69
CA LEU A 302 -20.30 13.11 -0.74
C LEU A 302 -21.45 13.89 -1.40
N ARG A 303 -22.71 13.57 -1.06
CA ARG A 303 -23.87 14.35 -1.54
C ARG A 303 -23.78 15.80 -1.07
N LYS A 304 -23.53 16.03 0.22
CA LYS A 304 -23.36 17.38 0.77
C LYS A 304 -22.21 18.15 0.10
N LEU A 305 -21.09 17.48 -0.15
CA LEU A 305 -19.95 18.09 -0.84
C LEU A 305 -20.34 18.50 -2.26
N ARG A 306 -21.01 17.62 -3.01
CA ARG A 306 -21.52 17.93 -4.35
C ARG A 306 -22.48 19.13 -4.32
N ASP A 307 -23.42 19.14 -3.38
CA ASP A 307 -24.42 20.21 -3.26
C ASP A 307 -23.74 21.56 -2.92
N ARG A 308 -22.63 21.56 -2.17
CA ARG A 308 -21.80 22.76 -1.94
C ARG A 308 -21.00 23.22 -3.16
N ILE A 309 -20.53 22.29 -4.01
CA ILE A 309 -19.77 22.63 -5.22
C ILE A 309 -20.68 23.25 -6.30
N HIS A 310 -21.97 22.89 -6.29
CA HIS A 310 -22.97 23.40 -7.25
C HIS A 310 -23.76 24.61 -6.72
N SER A 311 -23.46 25.07 -5.50
CA SER A 311 -24.01 26.29 -4.90
C SER A 311 -23.06 27.46 -5.08
#